data_AF-A0AAE1U1L1-F1
#
_entry.id   AF-A0AAE1U1L1-F1
#
_cell.length_a   1.000
_cell.length_b   1.000
_cell.length_c   1.000
_cell.angle_alpha   90.00
_cell.angle_beta   90.00
_cell.angle_gamma   90.00
#
_symmetry.space_group_name_H-M   'P 1'
#
loop_
_entity.id
_entity.type
_entity.pdbx_description
1 polymer ?
#
loop_
_entity_poly.entity_id
_entity_poly.type
_entity_poly.pdbx_seq_one_letter_code
_entity_poly.pdbx_strand_id
1 'polypeptide(L)'
;MSIGPFGMSAVRAEAVDFTDPILIDYARILAGKGNPEVDPWGFLLPLTPVVWLAFFSSLLFLLSSVYLLVFFVWLKDFCQIIQLGDISFAYVRVLLQQDTRIGNVKWWSRLVLGSWMLLTLVLTRSYSSNLISLLTVRYIPQPFQTLSNLLDSPATTMIWEANTAYVQYYKVIYIVTTQVGSKSMLSYATNLTTRS
;
A
#
# COMPACT_ATOMS: atom_id res chain seq x y z
N MET A 1 42.37 -29.42 6.48
CA MET A 1 41.75 -28.07 6.39
C MET A 1 40.60 -28.19 5.40
N SER A 2 39.38 -27.88 5.81
CA SER A 2 38.20 -27.92 4.93
C SER A 2 37.69 -26.50 4.75
N ILE A 3 37.31 -26.14 3.52
CA ILE A 3 36.71 -24.84 3.19
C ILE A 3 35.30 -25.12 2.70
N GLY A 4 34.31 -24.56 3.39
CA GLY A 4 32.91 -24.75 3.07
C GLY A 4 31.99 -23.91 3.95
N PRO A 5 30.68 -23.88 3.66
CA PRO A 5 29.70 -23.11 4.41
C PRO A 5 29.36 -23.80 5.74
N PHE A 6 30.30 -23.79 6.68
CA PHE A 6 30.12 -24.35 8.01
C PHE A 6 29.70 -23.27 8.99
N GLY A 7 28.51 -23.42 9.57
CA GLY A 7 28.08 -22.59 10.69
C GLY A 7 28.86 -22.93 11.96
N MET A 8 29.42 -21.90 12.59
CA MET A 8 30.09 -21.98 13.89
C MET A 8 29.03 -22.13 15.00
N SER A 9 29.19 -23.12 15.88
CA SER A 9 28.38 -23.29 17.09
C SER A 9 29.27 -23.75 18.24
N ALA A 10 28.87 -23.48 19.49
CA ALA A 10 29.68 -23.81 20.67
C ALA A 10 30.07 -25.30 20.72
N VAL A 11 29.12 -26.20 20.44
CA VAL A 11 29.35 -27.65 20.43
C VAL A 11 30.30 -28.09 19.32
N ARG A 12 30.32 -27.41 18.17
CA ARG A 12 31.24 -27.72 17.07
C ARG A 12 32.64 -27.17 17.33
N ALA A 13 32.73 -26.03 18.02
CA ALA A 13 34.00 -25.41 18.38
C ALA A 13 34.80 -26.20 19.43
N GLU A 14 34.13 -27.07 20.22
CA GLU A 14 34.81 -28.01 21.11
C GLU A 14 35.51 -29.16 20.36
N ALA A 15 35.02 -29.51 19.16
CA ALA A 15 35.56 -30.62 18.37
C ALA A 15 36.58 -30.18 17.31
N VAL A 16 36.50 -28.93 16.84
CA VAL A 16 37.32 -28.39 15.74
C VAL A 16 37.62 -26.91 15.96
N ASP A 17 38.84 -26.48 15.67
CA ASP A 17 39.23 -25.07 15.68
C ASP A 17 38.66 -24.30 14.49
N PHE A 18 38.00 -23.18 14.77
CA PHE A 18 37.48 -22.24 13.77
C PHE A 18 38.37 -20.99 13.69
N THR A 19 38.53 -20.46 12.49
CA THR A 19 39.10 -19.12 12.27
C THR A 19 38.02 -18.04 12.41
N ASP A 20 38.43 -16.78 12.42
CA ASP A 20 37.47 -15.66 12.43
C ASP A 20 36.46 -15.75 11.28
N PRO A 21 35.17 -15.44 11.55
CA PRO A 21 34.11 -15.61 10.58
C PRO A 21 34.25 -14.60 9.43
N ILE A 22 34.29 -15.11 8.21
CA ILE A 22 34.37 -14.31 6.99
C ILE A 22 32.96 -13.82 6.56
N LEU A 23 31.91 -14.53 6.96
CA LEU A 23 30.52 -14.23 6.61
C LEU A 23 29.62 -14.44 7.84
N ILE A 24 28.80 -13.42 8.14
CA ILE A 24 27.80 -13.45 9.20
C ILE A 24 26.44 -13.46 8.52
N ASP A 25 25.74 -14.59 8.65
CA ASP A 25 24.36 -14.73 8.17
C ASP A 25 23.39 -14.78 9.36
N TYR A 26 22.18 -14.27 9.13
CA TYR A 26 21.12 -14.22 10.12
C TYR A 26 19.98 -15.14 9.71
N ALA A 27 19.34 -15.79 10.68
CA ALA A 27 18.15 -16.59 10.41
C ALA A 27 17.05 -15.72 9.80
N ARG A 28 16.62 -16.07 8.58
CA ARG A 28 15.51 -15.43 7.88
C ARG A 28 14.41 -16.45 7.65
N ILE A 29 13.18 -15.99 7.71
CA ILE A 29 12.00 -16.83 7.48
C ILE A 29 11.63 -16.68 6.01
N LEU A 30 11.50 -17.82 5.33
CA LEU A 30 11.04 -17.89 3.96
C LEU A 30 9.62 -18.42 3.96
N ALA A 31 8.69 -17.63 3.44
CA ALA A 31 7.30 -18.00 3.28
C ALA A 31 6.91 -17.98 1.81
N GLY A 32 5.91 -18.78 1.44
CA GLY A 32 5.33 -18.74 0.11
C GLY A 32 4.80 -17.34 -0.22
N LYS A 33 5.00 -16.91 -1.46
CA LYS A 33 4.49 -15.64 -1.95
C LYS A 33 2.96 -15.74 -2.09
N GLY A 34 2.23 -14.78 -1.50
CA GLY A 34 0.78 -14.67 -1.67
C GLY A 34 0.37 -14.41 -3.13
N ASN A 35 -0.87 -14.72 -3.46
CA ASN A 35 -1.44 -14.36 -4.76
C ASN A 35 -1.68 -12.84 -4.81
N PRO A 36 -1.41 -12.17 -5.95
CA PRO A 36 -1.76 -10.77 -6.10
C PRO A 36 -3.29 -10.62 -6.06
N GLU A 37 -3.78 -9.79 -5.13
CA GLU A 37 -5.19 -9.43 -5.08
C GLU A 37 -5.48 -8.46 -6.23
N VAL A 38 -6.58 -8.69 -6.96
CA VAL A 38 -7.02 -7.82 -8.05
C VAL A 38 -8.23 -7.03 -7.58
N ASP A 39 -8.03 -5.77 -7.23
CA ASP A 39 -9.11 -4.87 -6.85
C ASP A 39 -9.85 -4.33 -8.08
N PRO A 40 -11.15 -4.65 -8.27
CA PRO A 40 -11.92 -4.18 -9.45
C PRO A 40 -12.07 -2.65 -9.49
N TRP A 41 -12.02 -2.00 -8.33
CA TRP A 41 -12.14 -0.55 -8.16
C TRP A 41 -10.77 0.16 -8.09
N GLY A 42 -9.69 -0.54 -8.43
CA GLY A 42 -8.33 -0.01 -8.37
C GLY A 42 -8.10 1.24 -9.24
N PHE A 43 -8.97 1.49 -10.23
CA PHE A 43 -8.91 2.69 -11.08
C PHE A 43 -9.32 3.98 -10.36
N LEU A 44 -9.95 3.92 -9.17
CA LEU A 44 -10.32 5.09 -8.36
C LEU A 44 -9.21 5.51 -7.38
N LEU A 45 -8.33 4.58 -7.03
CA LEU A 45 -7.17 4.79 -6.16
C LEU A 45 -6.11 5.80 -6.65
N PRO A 46 -5.92 6.08 -7.96
CA PRO A 46 -4.91 7.04 -8.43
C PRO A 46 -5.13 8.47 -7.93
N LEU A 47 -6.35 8.79 -7.49
CA LEU A 47 -6.74 10.13 -7.08
C LEU A 47 -7.42 10.06 -5.71
N THR A 48 -6.96 10.88 -4.78
CA THR A 48 -7.51 10.96 -3.42
C THR A 48 -8.99 11.38 -3.47
N PRO A 49 -9.87 10.83 -2.61
CA PRO A 49 -11.29 11.21 -2.56
C PRO A 49 -11.52 12.72 -2.40
N VAL A 50 -10.61 13.42 -1.72
CA VAL A 50 -10.65 14.88 -1.59
C VAL A 50 -10.53 15.58 -2.94
N VAL A 51 -9.65 15.10 -3.82
CA VAL A 51 -9.45 15.70 -5.15
C VAL A 51 -10.62 15.37 -6.07
N TRP A 52 -11.18 14.16 -5.98
CA TRP A 52 -12.44 13.82 -6.66
C TRP A 52 -13.56 14.79 -6.28
N LEU A 53 -13.75 15.02 -4.98
CA LEU A 53 -14.75 15.97 -4.49
C LEU A 53 -14.47 17.40 -4.96
N ALA A 54 -13.22 17.86 -4.91
CA ALA A 54 -12.84 19.18 -5.41
C ALA A 54 -13.10 19.33 -6.92
N PHE A 55 -12.85 18.27 -7.70
CA PHE A 55 -13.11 18.25 -9.14
C PHE A 55 -14.61 18.34 -9.46
N PHE A 56 -15.44 17.49 -8.83
CA PHE A 56 -16.89 17.56 -9.00
C PHE A 56 -17.46 18.90 -8.51
N SER A 57 -16.95 19.41 -7.39
CA SER A 57 -17.32 20.73 -6.87
C SER A 57 -16.97 21.85 -7.86
N SER A 58 -15.77 21.82 -8.45
CA SER A 58 -15.35 22.80 -9.46
C SER A 58 -16.21 22.73 -10.73
N LEU A 59 -16.59 21.53 -11.16
CA LEU A 59 -17.48 21.35 -12.31
C LEU A 59 -18.88 21.92 -12.02
N LEU A 60 -19.45 21.60 -10.86
CA LEU A 60 -20.75 22.12 -10.43
C LEU A 60 -20.72 23.65 -10.30
N PHE A 61 -19.64 24.21 -9.78
CA PHE A 61 -19.46 25.66 -9.67
C PHE A 61 -19.48 26.33 -11.06
N LEU A 62 -18.78 25.78 -12.05
CA LEU A 62 -18.78 26.33 -13.42
C LEU A 62 -20.15 26.20 -14.09
N LEU A 63 -20.81 25.04 -13.98
CA LEU A 63 -22.16 24.85 -14.51
C LEU A 63 -23.17 25.78 -13.86
N SER A 64 -23.11 25.93 -12.54
CA SER A 64 -23.95 26.85 -11.78
C SER A 64 -23.66 28.31 -12.15
N SER A 65 -22.40 28.70 -12.32
CA SER A 65 -22.00 30.04 -12.76
C SER A 65 -22.65 30.41 -14.10
N VAL A 66 -22.61 29.52 -15.09
CA VAL A 66 -23.23 29.75 -16.39
C VAL A 66 -24.75 29.82 -16.27
N TYR A 67 -25.36 28.91 -15.50
CA TYR A 67 -26.79 28.90 -15.27
C TYR A 67 -27.28 30.19 -14.59
N LEU A 68 -26.58 30.65 -13.54
CA LEU A 68 -26.89 31.88 -12.82
C LEU A 68 -26.74 33.12 -13.70
N LEU A 69 -25.68 33.20 -14.52
CA LEU A 69 -25.50 34.31 -15.47
C LEU A 69 -26.66 34.39 -16.46
N VAL A 70 -27.15 33.26 -16.97
CA VAL A 70 -28.30 33.22 -17.88
C VAL A 70 -29.61 33.53 -17.16
N PHE A 71 -29.79 33.00 -15.94
CA PHE A 71 -30.95 33.30 -15.09
C PHE A 71 -31.07 34.80 -14.79
N PHE A 72 -29.95 35.47 -14.49
CA PHE A 72 -29.90 36.89 -14.14
C PHE A 72 -30.08 37.82 -15.35
N VAL A 73 -29.68 37.38 -16.55
CA VAL A 73 -29.69 38.18 -17.80
C VAL A 73 -31.03 38.08 -18.56
N TRP A 74 -32.10 37.61 -17.91
CA TRP A 74 -33.46 37.40 -18.46
C TRP A 74 -33.58 36.18 -19.40
N LEU A 75 -34.31 35.15 -18.96
CA LEU A 75 -34.86 34.09 -19.81
C LEU A 75 -35.98 34.68 -20.67
N LYS A 76 -35.65 35.26 -21.83
CA LYS A 76 -36.69 35.83 -22.71
C LYS A 76 -37.03 34.95 -23.91
N ASP A 77 -36.09 34.11 -24.39
CA ASP A 77 -36.27 33.38 -25.65
C ASP A 77 -35.81 31.90 -25.60
N PHE A 78 -36.58 31.00 -26.22
CA PHE A 78 -36.27 29.56 -26.35
C PHE A 78 -34.90 29.29 -27.01
N CYS A 79 -34.43 30.18 -27.89
CA CYS A 79 -33.10 30.10 -28.50
C CYS A 79 -31.95 30.19 -27.47
N GLN A 80 -32.15 30.88 -26.35
CA GLN A 80 -31.13 31.01 -25.30
C GLN A 80 -30.98 29.72 -24.48
N ILE A 81 -32.03 28.89 -24.38
CA ILE A 81 -31.98 27.59 -23.70
C ILE A 81 -31.12 26.60 -24.49
N ILE A 82 -31.25 26.59 -25.82
CA ILE A 82 -30.42 25.75 -26.70
C ILE A 82 -28.94 26.18 -26.59
N GLN A 83 -28.67 27.49 -26.61
CA GLN A 83 -27.32 28.02 -26.42
C GLN A 83 -26.73 27.70 -25.04
N LEU A 84 -27.53 27.68 -23.98
CA LEU A 84 -27.11 27.25 -22.65
C LEU A 84 -26.70 25.77 -22.65
N GLY A 85 -27.48 24.91 -23.32
CA GLY A 85 -27.16 23.50 -23.52
C GLY A 85 -25.81 23.33 -24.22
N ASP A 86 -25.57 24.07 -25.31
CA ASP A 86 -24.32 23.98 -26.06
C ASP A 86 -23.11 24.46 -25.24
N ILE A 87 -23.24 25.56 -24.49
CA ILE A 87 -22.16 26.10 -23.66
C ILE A 87 -21.85 25.19 -22.47
N SER A 88 -22.88 24.72 -21.76
CA SER A 88 -22.71 23.78 -20.64
C SER A 88 -22.11 22.45 -21.12
N PHE A 89 -22.58 21.93 -22.25
CA PHE A 89 -22.03 20.73 -22.87
C PHE A 89 -20.60 20.95 -23.36
N ALA A 90 -20.19 22.17 -23.72
CA ALA A 90 -18.81 22.48 -24.06
C ALA A 90 -17.84 22.30 -22.88
N TYR A 91 -18.22 22.66 -21.64
CA TYR A 91 -17.37 22.40 -20.46
C TYR A 91 -17.17 20.90 -20.23
N VAL A 92 -18.19 20.08 -20.50
CA VAL A 92 -18.11 18.61 -20.44
C VAL A 92 -17.26 18.06 -21.59
N ARG A 93 -17.38 18.60 -22.81
CA ARG A 93 -16.52 18.24 -23.94
C ARG A 93 -15.04 18.52 -23.64
N VAL A 94 -14.73 19.68 -23.05
CA VAL A 94 -13.37 20.01 -22.62
C VAL A 94 -12.85 19.02 -21.57
N LEU A 95 -13.69 18.60 -20.63
CA LEU A 95 -13.36 17.57 -19.65
C LEU A 95 -13.03 16.23 -20.32
N LEU A 96 -13.79 15.85 -21.33
CA LEU A 96 -13.57 14.65 -22.15
C LEU A 96 -12.44 14.83 -23.19
N GLN A 97 -11.71 15.96 -23.14
CA GLN A 97 -10.66 16.32 -24.10
C GLN A 97 -11.14 16.34 -25.56
N GLN A 98 -12.41 16.67 -25.77
CA GLN A 98 -13.03 16.81 -27.08
C GLN A 98 -12.95 18.26 -27.58
N ASP A 99 -12.87 18.41 -28.90
CA ASP A 99 -12.90 19.72 -29.56
C ASP A 99 -14.22 20.45 -29.29
N THR A 100 -14.11 21.75 -29.01
CA THR A 100 -15.27 22.62 -28.78
C THR A 100 -15.33 23.71 -29.85
N ARG A 101 -16.39 23.66 -30.67
CA ARG A 101 -16.65 24.65 -31.71
C ARG A 101 -17.56 25.75 -31.20
N ILE A 102 -17.02 26.66 -30.39
CA ILE A 102 -17.80 27.78 -29.86
C ILE A 102 -17.39 29.05 -30.63
N GLY A 103 -18.24 29.49 -31.56
CA GLY A 103 -17.92 30.59 -32.47
C GLY A 103 -17.89 31.98 -31.80
N ASN A 104 -18.95 32.35 -31.07
CA ASN A 104 -19.19 33.71 -30.58
C ASN A 104 -19.07 33.84 -29.05
N VAL A 105 -17.87 33.64 -28.51
CA VAL A 105 -17.59 33.76 -27.06
C VAL A 105 -16.89 35.09 -26.75
N LYS A 106 -17.40 35.82 -25.75
CA LYS A 106 -16.75 37.03 -25.22
C LYS A 106 -15.35 36.71 -24.69
N TRP A 107 -14.43 37.66 -24.77
CA TRP A 107 -13.03 37.51 -24.33
C TRP A 107 -12.90 36.93 -22.90
N TRP A 108 -13.70 37.42 -21.96
CA TRP A 108 -13.72 36.93 -20.58
C TRP A 108 -14.09 35.45 -20.45
N SER A 109 -15.06 34.98 -21.23
CA SER A 109 -15.45 33.57 -21.20
C SER A 109 -14.41 32.67 -21.87
N ARG A 110 -13.62 33.19 -22.81
CA ARG A 110 -12.46 32.47 -23.36
C ARG A 110 -11.36 32.28 -22.32
N LEU A 111 -11.11 33.27 -21.45
CA LEU A 111 -10.15 33.13 -20.34
C LEU A 111 -10.61 32.07 -19.32
N VAL A 112 -11.89 32.07 -18.96
CA VAL A 112 -12.46 31.06 -18.06
C VAL A 112 -12.36 29.66 -18.68
N LEU A 113 -12.76 29.50 -19.95
CA LEU A 113 -12.61 28.24 -20.68
C LEU A 113 -11.14 27.80 -20.78
N GLY A 114 -10.22 28.70 -21.06
CA GLY A 114 -8.79 28.40 -21.10
C GLY A 114 -8.24 27.93 -19.74
N SER A 115 -8.67 28.57 -18.65
CA SER A 115 -8.32 28.13 -17.28
C SER A 115 -8.89 26.75 -16.97
N TRP A 116 -10.12 26.46 -17.39
CA TRP A 116 -10.75 25.15 -17.25
C TRP A 116 -10.01 24.08 -18.05
N MET A 117 -9.62 24.38 -19.30
CA MET A 117 -8.81 23.48 -20.13
C MET A 117 -7.45 23.16 -19.49
N LEU A 118 -6.76 24.15 -18.93
CA LEU A 118 -5.50 23.92 -18.23
C LEU A 118 -5.70 23.04 -16.99
N LEU A 119 -6.74 23.31 -16.20
CA LEU A 119 -7.06 22.54 -15.02
C LEU A 119 -7.39 21.08 -15.35
N THR A 120 -8.28 20.83 -16.33
CA THR A 120 -8.63 19.46 -16.75
C THR A 120 -7.44 18.74 -17.38
N LEU A 121 -6.61 19.44 -18.15
CA LEU A 121 -5.40 18.85 -18.75
C LEU A 121 -4.41 18.39 -17.69
N VAL A 122 -4.10 19.23 -16.69
CA VAL A 122 -3.19 18.87 -15.60
C VAL A 122 -3.78 17.70 -14.79
N LEU A 123 -5.08 17.72 -14.50
CA LEU A 123 -5.75 16.64 -13.77
C LEU A 123 -5.70 15.30 -14.53
N THR A 124 -6.06 15.28 -15.82
CA THR A 124 -6.02 14.04 -16.61
C THR A 124 -4.59 13.51 -16.73
N ARG A 125 -3.60 14.38 -16.95
CA ARG A 125 -2.18 13.99 -17.01
C ARG A 125 -1.70 13.39 -15.69
N SER A 126 -2.04 14.02 -14.57
CA SER A 126 -1.70 13.51 -13.24
C SER A 126 -2.39 12.18 -12.95
N TYR A 127 -3.67 12.05 -13.30
CA TYR A 127 -4.42 10.80 -13.15
C TYR A 127 -3.78 9.66 -13.94
N SER A 128 -3.45 9.88 -15.22
CA SER A 128 -2.79 8.87 -16.05
C SER A 128 -1.43 8.45 -15.46
N SER A 129 -0.64 9.40 -14.97
CA SER A 129 0.66 9.11 -14.34
C SER A 129 0.52 8.26 -13.08
N ASN A 130 -0.39 8.64 -12.18
CA ASN A 130 -0.62 7.90 -10.94
C ASN A 130 -1.19 6.51 -11.22
N LEU A 131 -2.08 6.39 -12.21
CA LEU A 131 -2.63 5.11 -12.64
C LEU A 131 -1.53 4.20 -13.19
N ILE A 132 -0.63 4.73 -14.03
CA ILE A 132 0.53 3.96 -14.52
C ILE A 132 1.38 3.48 -13.33
N SER A 133 1.67 4.35 -12.37
CA SER A 133 2.43 3.97 -11.17
C SER A 133 1.75 2.84 -10.39
N LEU A 134 0.44 2.90 -10.19
CA LEU A 134 -0.31 1.83 -9.52
C LEU A 134 -0.31 0.52 -10.31
N LEU A 135 -0.37 0.58 -11.64
CA LEU A 135 -0.32 -0.62 -12.49
C LEU A 135 1.07 -1.27 -12.51
N THR A 136 2.13 -0.49 -12.31
CA THR A 136 3.50 -1.04 -12.21
C THR A 136 3.75 -1.78 -10.90
N VAL A 137 3.12 -1.34 -9.80
CA VAL A 137 3.29 -1.98 -8.49
C VAL A 137 2.19 -3.01 -8.29
N ARG A 138 2.53 -4.29 -8.44
CA ARG A 138 1.63 -5.37 -8.00
C ARG A 138 1.76 -5.52 -6.49
N TYR A 139 0.73 -5.12 -5.75
CA TYR A 139 0.64 -5.41 -4.33
C TYR A 139 0.54 -6.93 -4.15
N ILE A 140 1.54 -7.49 -3.47
CA ILE A 140 1.56 -8.90 -3.11
C ILE A 140 1.45 -8.91 -1.59
N PRO A 141 0.29 -9.32 -1.03
CA PRO A 141 0.15 -9.40 0.41
C PRO A 141 1.22 -10.35 0.96
N GLN A 142 2.06 -9.83 1.85
CA GLN A 142 3.02 -10.64 2.59
C GLN A 142 2.27 -11.23 3.78
N PRO A 143 2.07 -12.56 3.83
CA PRO A 143 1.24 -13.17 4.87
C PRO A 143 1.85 -13.02 6.26
N PHE A 144 3.18 -12.92 6.35
CA PHE A 144 3.89 -12.84 7.61
C PHE A 144 5.05 -11.86 7.53
N GLN A 145 5.03 -10.83 8.37
CA GLN A 145 6.12 -9.84 8.49
C GLN A 145 6.96 -10.07 9.75
N THR A 146 6.43 -10.78 10.75
CA THR A 146 7.06 -10.96 12.06
C THR A 146 6.92 -12.40 12.54
N LEU A 147 7.91 -12.87 13.31
CA LEU A 147 7.90 -14.19 13.94
C LEU A 147 6.70 -14.39 14.88
N SER A 148 6.25 -13.34 15.59
CA SER A 148 5.05 -13.41 16.43
C SER A 148 3.80 -13.76 15.64
N ASN A 149 3.59 -13.12 14.47
CA ASN A 149 2.44 -13.39 13.61
C ASN A 149 2.46 -14.82 13.05
N LEU A 150 3.65 -15.39 12.86
CA LEU A 150 3.82 -16.80 12.47
C LEU A 150 3.46 -17.75 13.61
N LEU A 151 3.87 -17.42 14.84
CA LEU A 151 3.63 -18.25 16.02
C LEU A 151 2.15 -18.25 16.45
N ASP A 152 1.46 -17.12 16.28
CA ASP A 152 0.04 -16.99 16.59
C ASP A 152 -0.88 -17.69 15.57
N SER A 153 -0.36 -18.10 14.41
CA SER A 153 -1.13 -18.69 13.32
C SER A 153 -1.13 -20.23 13.40
N PRO A 154 -2.18 -20.90 13.93
CA PRO A 154 -2.19 -22.35 14.13
C PRO A 154 -2.23 -23.17 12.84
N ALA A 155 -2.45 -22.54 11.69
CA ALA A 155 -2.56 -23.20 10.39
C ALA A 155 -1.23 -23.31 9.62
N THR A 156 -0.14 -22.72 10.13
CA THR A 156 1.16 -22.70 9.42
C THR A 156 2.17 -23.63 10.07
N THR A 157 2.63 -24.63 9.31
CA THR A 157 3.70 -25.53 9.76
C THR A 157 5.05 -24.96 9.37
N MET A 158 5.92 -24.73 10.34
CA MET A 158 7.32 -24.40 10.10
C MET A 158 8.11 -25.68 9.79
N ILE A 159 8.85 -25.66 8.68
CA ILE A 159 9.74 -26.76 8.28
C ILE A 159 11.18 -26.33 8.57
N TRP A 160 11.93 -27.19 9.25
CA TRP A 160 13.33 -26.98 9.59
C TRP A 160 14.18 -28.12 9.04
N GLU A 161 15.31 -27.78 8.43
CA GLU A 161 16.28 -28.77 7.99
C GLU A 161 16.99 -29.39 9.21
N ALA A 162 17.01 -30.73 9.26
CA ALA A 162 17.63 -31.46 10.36
C ALA A 162 19.15 -31.25 10.41
N ASN A 163 19.75 -31.39 11.58
CA ASN A 163 21.21 -31.31 11.81
C ASN A 163 21.86 -29.96 11.45
N THR A 164 21.08 -28.89 11.39
CA THR A 164 21.59 -27.52 11.23
C THR A 164 22.01 -26.90 12.56
N ALA A 165 22.91 -25.91 12.49
CA ALA A 165 23.33 -25.15 13.67
C ALA A 165 22.14 -24.42 14.34
N TYR A 166 21.15 -23.99 13.55
CA TYR A 166 19.93 -23.35 14.04
C TYR A 166 19.07 -24.28 14.90
N VAL A 167 18.79 -25.51 14.43
CA VAL A 167 18.03 -26.50 15.21
C VAL A 167 18.77 -26.85 16.50
N GLN A 168 20.10 -26.94 16.45
CA GLN A 168 20.92 -27.20 17.63
C GLN A 168 20.83 -26.04 18.65
N TYR A 169 20.88 -24.79 18.19
CA TYR A 169 20.73 -23.61 19.04
C TYR A 169 19.36 -23.59 19.75
N TYR A 170 18.27 -23.81 19.03
CA TYR A 170 16.93 -23.86 19.63
C TYR A 170 16.75 -25.03 20.61
N LYS A 171 17.34 -26.20 20.31
CA LYS A 171 17.30 -27.36 21.21
C LYS A 171 18.02 -27.08 22.53
N VAL A 172 19.19 -26.42 22.48
CA VAL A 172 19.93 -26.03 23.69
C VAL A 172 19.11 -25.04 24.51
N ILE A 173 18.53 -24.01 23.89
CA ILE A 173 17.67 -23.04 24.59
C ILE A 173 16.48 -23.73 25.26
N TYR A 174 15.78 -24.60 24.54
CA TYR A 174 14.63 -25.32 25.06
C TYR A 174 14.98 -26.19 26.29
N ILE A 175 16.13 -26.86 26.25
CA ILE A 175 16.62 -27.65 27.40
C ILE A 175 16.96 -26.72 28.57
N VAL A 176 17.64 -25.61 28.32
CA VAL A 176 18.01 -24.66 29.38
C VAL A 176 16.76 -24.05 30.04
N THR A 177 15.76 -23.62 29.26
CA THR A 177 14.54 -23.01 29.81
C THR A 177 13.69 -24.00 30.59
N THR A 178 13.58 -25.26 30.13
CA THR A 178 12.86 -26.32 30.87
C THR A 178 13.58 -26.71 32.17
N GLN A 179 14.91 -26.78 32.17
CA GLN A 179 15.71 -27.06 33.36
C GLN A 179 15.66 -25.91 34.39
N VAL A 180 15.69 -24.66 33.94
CA VAL A 180 15.56 -23.49 34.81
C VAL A 180 14.14 -23.38 35.39
N GLY A 181 13.11 -23.63 34.58
CA GLY A 181 11.71 -23.68 35.06
C GLY A 181 11.44 -24.81 36.04
N SER A 182 12.10 -25.97 35.87
CA SER A 182 12.02 -27.08 36.83
C SER A 182 12.69 -26.73 38.16
N LYS A 183 13.87 -26.09 38.13
CA LYS A 183 14.58 -25.68 39.35
C LYS A 183 13.85 -24.58 40.13
N SER A 184 13.19 -23.64 39.47
CA SER A 184 12.40 -22.61 40.13
C SER A 184 11.12 -23.17 40.77
N MET A 185 10.45 -24.13 40.12
CA MET A 185 9.30 -24.86 40.67
C MET A 185 9.68 -25.71 41.90
N LEU A 186 10.83 -26.41 41.85
CA LEU A 186 11.35 -27.17 42.98
C LEU A 186 11.72 -26.26 44.16
N SER A 187 12.33 -25.09 43.89
CA SER A 187 12.65 -24.10 44.91
C SER A 187 11.40 -23.49 45.57
N TYR A 188 10.34 -23.25 44.80
CA TYR A 188 9.03 -22.84 45.32
C TYR A 188 8.38 -23.91 46.20
N ALA A 189 8.44 -25.18 45.78
CA ALA A 189 7.90 -26.30 46.54
C ALA A 189 8.62 -26.52 47.88
N THR A 190 9.96 -26.39 47.91
CA THR A 190 10.74 -26.49 49.15
C THR A 190 10.53 -25.33 50.12
N ASN A 191 10.23 -24.13 49.62
CA ASN A 191 9.92 -22.97 50.48
C ASN A 191 8.51 -23.03 51.08
N LEU A 192 7.58 -23.77 50.44
CA LEU A 192 6.24 -24.00 50.97
C LEU A 192 6.21 -25.05 52.07
N THR A 193 7.10 -26.05 52.04
CA THR A 193 7.21 -27.10 53.08
C THR A 193 8.03 -26.70 54.30
N THR A 194 8.84 -25.65 54.22
CA THR A 194 9.59 -25.09 55.37
C THR A 194 8.84 -23.97 56.11
N ARG A 195 7.69 -23.53 55.59
CA ARG A 195 6.81 -22.50 56.20
C ARG A 195 5.55 -23.07 56.86
N SER A 196 5.39 -24.39 56.90
CA SER A 196 4.40 -25.10 57.73
C SER A 196 5.06 -25.69 58.97
#